data_AF-M3GYI0-F1
#
_entry.id   AF-M3GYI0-F1
#
_cell.length_a   1.000
_cell.length_b   1.000
_cell.length_c   1.000
_cell.angle_alpha   90.00
_cell.angle_beta   90.00
_cell.angle_gamma   90.00
#
_symmetry.space_group_name_H-M   'P 1'
#
loop_
_entity.id
_entity.type
_entity.pdbx_description
1 polymer ?
#
loop_
_entity_poly.entity_id
_entity_poly.type
_entity_poly.pdbx_seq_one_letter_code
_entity_poly.pdbx_strand_id
1 'polypeptide(L)'
;MAGLTSWQKKEQNALESLLMGGSKHTLNDSVLKRFVSGSVSKEKLSVAVSISERNATSGITWLSIIASTSPFIGLFGTVVSILETFSQLGQGGGNASLGVIAPAISEALVATGAGIFVAIPAYTFSLLIKRKAYELMGVIRREVDILVTLKEDQ
;
A
#
# COMPACT_ATOMS: atom_id res chain seq x y z
N MET A 1 -3.82 7.38 -7.53
CA MET A 1 -2.76 6.90 -8.45
C MET A 1 -2.08 8.01 -9.27
N ALA A 2 -2.78 9.07 -9.70
CA ALA A 2 -2.17 10.18 -10.45
C ALA A 2 -1.04 10.91 -9.68
N GLY A 3 -1.21 11.09 -8.36
CA GLY A 3 -0.24 11.77 -7.50
C GLY A 3 1.17 11.14 -7.51
N LEU A 4 1.29 9.83 -7.20
CA LEU A 4 2.59 9.14 -7.17
C LEU A 4 3.30 9.16 -8.52
N THR A 5 2.56 8.98 -9.61
CA THR A 5 3.15 8.96 -10.96
C THR A 5 3.63 10.36 -11.37
N SER A 6 2.88 11.41 -11.03
CA SER A 6 3.31 12.79 -11.25
C SER A 6 4.52 13.16 -10.39
N TRP A 7 4.61 12.62 -9.17
CA TRP A 7 5.74 12.83 -8.27
C TRP A 7 6.99 12.11 -8.76
N GLN A 8 6.87 10.84 -9.18
CA GLN A 8 7.96 10.07 -9.78
C GLN A 8 8.56 10.77 -11.01
N LYS A 9 7.72 11.34 -11.88
CA LYS A 9 8.18 12.09 -13.06
C LYS A 9 8.96 13.35 -12.68
N LYS A 10 8.54 14.05 -11.62
CA LYS A 10 9.26 15.24 -11.11
C LYS A 10 10.64 14.88 -10.57
N GLU A 11 10.75 13.82 -9.76
CA GLU A 11 12.05 13.37 -9.22
C GLU A 11 12.95 12.81 -10.34
N GLN A 12 12.40 12.12 -11.35
CA GLN A 12 13.23 11.68 -12.50
C GLN A 12 13.82 12.85 -13.29
N ASN A 13 13.03 13.90 -13.53
CA ASN A 13 13.51 15.09 -14.22
C ASN A 13 14.59 15.83 -13.40
N ALA A 14 14.44 15.86 -12.07
CA ALA A 14 15.42 16.45 -11.17
C ALA A 14 16.75 15.67 -11.20
N LEU A 15 16.70 14.34 -11.09
CA LEU A 15 17.85 13.45 -11.22
C LEU A 15 18.56 13.59 -12.58
N GLU A 16 17.83 13.60 -13.69
CA GLU A 16 18.42 13.77 -15.03
C GLU A 16 19.15 15.11 -15.14
N SER A 17 18.60 16.18 -14.57
CA SER A 17 19.26 17.49 -14.57
C SER A 17 20.56 17.50 -13.75
N LEU A 18 20.61 16.77 -12.63
CA LEU A 18 21.83 16.63 -11.82
C LEU A 18 22.89 15.81 -12.56
N LEU A 19 22.49 14.72 -13.21
CA LEU A 19 23.39 13.87 -14.00
C LEU A 19 23.99 14.61 -15.21
N MET A 20 23.27 15.57 -15.78
CA MET A 20 23.75 16.42 -16.89
C MET A 20 24.63 17.60 -16.44
N GLY A 21 25.07 17.64 -15.17
CA GLY A 21 25.90 18.71 -14.63
C GLY A 21 25.13 19.98 -14.23
N GLY A 22 23.81 19.87 -14.03
CA GLY A 22 22.96 20.95 -13.55
C GLY A 22 23.30 21.38 -12.11
N SER A 23 23.27 22.70 -11.87
CA SER A 23 23.53 23.33 -10.56
C SER A 23 22.39 23.12 -9.56
N LYS A 24 22.66 23.29 -8.24
CA LYS A 24 21.71 23.29 -7.08
C LYS A 24 20.37 24.00 -7.33
N HIS A 25 20.31 24.91 -8.30
CA HIS A 25 19.15 25.70 -8.67
C HIS A 25 18.06 24.92 -9.46
N THR A 26 18.34 23.72 -9.98
CA THR A 26 17.38 22.89 -10.74
C THR A 26 16.52 21.97 -9.86
N LEU A 27 16.84 21.82 -8.57
CA LEU A 27 16.07 21.03 -7.59
C LEU A 27 14.76 21.70 -7.14
N ASN A 28 14.31 22.73 -7.85
CA ASN A 28 13.21 23.60 -7.42
C ASN A 28 11.85 22.89 -7.35
N ASP A 29 11.72 21.74 -8.04
CA ASP A 29 10.51 20.91 -8.07
C ASP A 29 10.63 19.58 -7.30
N SER A 30 11.81 19.29 -6.73
CA SER A 30 12.06 18.07 -5.95
C SER A 30 11.70 18.26 -4.48
N VAL A 31 11.29 17.18 -3.81
CA VAL A 31 11.05 17.15 -2.37
C VAL A 31 12.31 17.55 -1.58
N LEU A 32 13.50 17.41 -2.19
CA LEU A 32 14.78 17.76 -1.60
C LEU A 32 15.08 19.27 -1.61
N LYS A 33 14.30 20.11 -2.31
CA LYS A 33 14.49 21.58 -2.32
C LYS A 33 14.67 22.17 -0.93
N ARG A 34 13.80 21.76 0.00
CA ARG A 34 13.78 22.31 1.37
C ARG A 34 14.98 21.88 2.20
N PHE A 35 15.64 20.79 1.82
CA PHE A 35 16.79 20.23 2.52
C PHE A 35 18.13 20.65 1.88
N VAL A 36 18.12 21.04 0.61
CA VAL A 36 19.30 21.52 -0.13
C VAL A 36 19.51 23.04 -0.04
N SER A 37 18.46 23.82 0.26
CA SER A 37 18.54 25.29 0.39
C SER A 37 19.38 25.81 1.58
N GLY A 38 19.98 24.94 2.39
CA GLY A 38 20.83 25.30 3.53
C GLY A 38 22.10 24.46 3.61
N SER A 39 22.65 24.27 4.81
CA SER A 39 23.77 23.34 5.04
C SER A 39 23.34 21.89 4.81
N VAL A 40 23.70 21.35 3.63
CA VAL A 40 23.51 19.95 3.23
C VAL A 40 24.33 19.07 4.18
N SER A 41 23.67 18.46 5.15
CA SER A 41 24.25 17.49 6.08
C SER A 41 23.71 16.11 5.76
N LYS A 42 24.54 15.06 5.82
CA LYS A 42 24.10 13.68 5.53
C LYS A 42 22.90 13.30 6.40
N GLU A 43 22.86 13.81 7.63
CA GLU A 43 21.82 13.60 8.63
C GLU A 43 20.50 14.29 8.26
N LYS A 44 20.53 15.49 7.69
CA LYS A 44 19.30 16.18 7.23
C LYS A 44 18.69 15.47 6.03
N LEU A 45 19.55 14.93 5.18
CA LEU A 45 19.18 14.26 3.94
C LEU A 45 18.61 12.85 4.22
N SER A 46 19.17 12.12 5.18
CA SER A 46 18.60 10.85 5.65
C SER A 46 17.22 11.03 6.29
N VAL A 47 17.01 12.10 7.07
CA VAL A 47 15.69 12.46 7.62
C VAL A 47 14.69 12.79 6.50
N ALA A 48 15.11 13.50 5.46
CA ALA A 48 14.26 13.82 4.31
C ALA A 48 13.78 12.56 3.57
N VAL A 49 14.67 11.57 3.40
CA VAL A 49 14.33 10.26 2.83
C VAL A 49 13.29 9.55 3.70
N SER A 50 13.48 9.49 5.02
CA SER A 50 12.53 8.83 5.93
C SER A 50 11.15 9.48 5.93
N ILE A 51 11.06 10.82 5.84
CA ILE A 51 9.78 11.53 5.72
C ILE A 51 9.10 11.21 4.39
N SER A 52 9.88 11.18 3.30
CA SER A 52 9.38 10.86 1.96
C SER A 52 8.87 9.42 1.89
N GLU A 53 9.56 8.48 2.53
CA GLU A 53 9.17 7.07 2.65
C GLU A 53 7.83 6.92 3.37
N ARG A 54 7.67 7.63 4.49
CA ARG A 54 6.42 7.64 5.27
C ARG A 54 5.26 8.19 4.45
N ASN A 55 5.47 9.27 3.72
CA ASN A 55 4.43 9.87 2.87
C ASN A 55 4.05 8.97 1.69
N ALA A 56 5.04 8.34 1.04
CA ALA A 56 4.82 7.43 -0.09
C ALA A 56 4.09 6.14 0.33
N THR A 57 4.28 5.70 1.57
CA THR A 57 3.68 4.48 2.13
C THR A 57 2.34 4.75 2.83
N SER A 58 1.96 6.01 3.01
CA SER A 58 0.70 6.39 3.67
C SER A 58 -0.51 5.78 2.95
N GLY A 59 -1.41 5.15 3.71
CA GLY A 59 -2.60 4.47 3.19
C GLY A 59 -2.38 3.03 2.68
N ILE A 60 -1.15 2.64 2.32
CA ILE A 60 -0.83 1.26 1.93
C ILE A 60 -1.09 0.28 3.08
N THR A 61 -0.85 0.72 4.32
CA THR A 61 -1.08 -0.08 5.53
C THR A 61 -2.54 -0.49 5.65
N TRP A 62 -3.48 0.46 5.49
CA TRP A 62 -4.91 0.16 5.53
C TRP A 62 -5.33 -0.82 4.45
N LEU A 63 -4.83 -0.63 3.24
CA LEU A 63 -5.13 -1.53 2.13
C LEU A 63 -4.59 -2.94 2.36
N SER A 64 -3.41 -3.05 2.97
CA SER A 64 -2.84 -4.35 3.39
C SER A 64 -3.66 -5.01 4.50
N ILE A 65 -4.17 -4.22 5.46
CA ILE A 65 -5.04 -4.72 6.54
C ILE A 65 -6.36 -5.24 5.97
N ILE A 66 -7.01 -4.48 5.08
CA ILE A 66 -8.28 -4.92 4.45
C ILE A 66 -8.04 -6.20 3.64
N ALA A 67 -6.97 -6.24 2.85
CA ALA A 67 -6.61 -7.41 2.07
C ALA A 67 -6.41 -8.68 2.93
N SER A 68 -5.76 -8.54 4.10
CA SER A 68 -5.49 -9.69 4.97
C SER A 68 -6.67 -10.08 5.85
N THR A 69 -7.51 -9.13 6.28
CA THR A 69 -8.61 -9.38 7.21
C THR A 69 -9.92 -9.79 6.54
N SER A 70 -10.20 -9.29 5.32
CA SER A 70 -11.44 -9.56 4.59
C SER A 70 -11.78 -11.05 4.38
N PRO A 71 -10.81 -11.95 4.06
CA PRO A 71 -11.10 -13.38 3.94
C PRO A 71 -11.60 -13.99 5.26
N PHE A 72 -11.07 -13.54 6.40
CA PHE A 72 -11.49 -14.02 7.72
C PHE A 72 -12.89 -13.54 8.08
N ILE A 73 -13.29 -12.34 7.63
CA ILE A 73 -14.66 -11.86 7.78
C ILE A 73 -15.64 -12.76 7.00
N GLY A 74 -15.27 -13.16 5.77
CA GLY A 74 -16.06 -14.11 4.97
C GLY A 74 -16.16 -15.50 5.63
N LEU A 75 -15.03 -16.02 6.14
CA LEU A 75 -15.00 -17.28 6.89
C LEU A 75 -15.88 -17.20 8.14
N PHE A 76 -15.81 -16.10 8.89
CA PHE A 76 -16.67 -15.87 10.05
C PHE A 76 -18.16 -15.93 9.68
N GLY A 77 -18.55 -15.34 8.55
CA GLY A 77 -19.92 -15.44 8.03
C GLY A 77 -20.38 -16.89 7.81
N THR A 78 -19.48 -17.77 7.36
CA THR A 78 -19.80 -19.21 7.23
C THR A 78 -20.03 -19.88 8.57
N VAL A 79 -19.23 -19.54 9.58
CA VAL A 79 -19.36 -20.10 10.93
C VAL A 79 -20.70 -19.69 11.52
N VAL A 80 -21.06 -18.40 11.42
CA VAL A 80 -22.35 -17.89 11.90
C VAL A 80 -23.51 -18.58 11.20
N SER A 81 -23.49 -18.69 9.86
CA SER A 81 -24.57 -19.32 9.08
C SER A 81 -24.77 -20.79 9.47
N ILE A 82 -23.67 -21.53 9.65
CA ILE A 82 -23.71 -22.94 10.06
C ILE A 82 -24.26 -23.07 11.49
N LEU A 83 -23.82 -22.23 12.43
CA LEU A 83 -24.32 -22.24 13.81
C LEU A 83 -25.81 -21.93 13.88
N GLU A 84 -26.28 -20.96 13.11
CA GLU A 84 -27.70 -20.62 13.02
C GLU A 84 -28.53 -21.78 12.47
N THR A 85 -28.03 -22.47 11.44
CA THR A 85 -28.68 -23.66 10.86
C THR A 85 -28.82 -24.78 11.89
N PHE A 86 -27.75 -25.09 12.63
CA PHE A 86 -27.81 -26.12 13.66
C PHE A 86 -28.73 -25.74 14.82
N SER A 87 -28.80 -24.47 15.19
CA SER A 87 -29.74 -23.97 16.21
C SER A 87 -31.19 -24.16 15.79
N GLN A 88 -31.53 -23.84 14.53
CA GLN A 88 -32.87 -24.04 13.98
C GLN A 88 -33.25 -25.53 13.91
N LEU A 89 -32.31 -26.40 13.51
CA LEU A 89 -32.52 -27.85 13.50
C LEU A 89 -32.78 -28.43 14.89
N GLY A 90 -32.08 -27.93 15.91
CA GLY A 90 -32.27 -28.34 17.31
C GLY A 90 -33.64 -27.95 17.87
N GLN A 91 -34.18 -26.80 17.46
CA GLN A 91 -35.52 -26.34 17.85
C GLN A 91 -36.64 -27.04 17.06
N GLY A 92 -36.40 -27.40 15.81
CA GLY A 92 -37.36 -28.05 14.91
C GLY A 92 -37.56 -29.56 15.12
N GLY A 93 -37.11 -30.12 16.25
CA GLY A 93 -37.28 -31.54 16.58
C GLY A 93 -36.30 -32.50 15.88
N GLY A 94 -35.19 -31.99 15.33
CA GLY A 94 -34.10 -32.82 14.80
C GLY A 94 -34.27 -33.34 13.37
N ASN A 95 -35.34 -32.96 12.67
CA ASN A 95 -35.53 -33.34 11.26
C ASN A 95 -34.60 -32.54 10.32
N ALA A 96 -33.38 -33.05 10.15
CA ALA A 96 -32.37 -32.53 9.22
C ALA A 96 -32.68 -32.95 7.77
N SER A 97 -33.63 -32.28 7.12
CA SER A 97 -33.89 -32.47 5.69
C SER A 97 -32.91 -31.64 4.83
N LEU A 98 -32.49 -32.19 3.69
CA LEU A 98 -31.62 -31.49 2.73
C LEU A 98 -32.24 -30.16 2.24
N GLY A 99 -33.57 -30.07 2.17
CA GLY A 99 -34.27 -28.84 1.79
C GLY A 99 -34.07 -27.68 2.76
N VAL A 100 -33.81 -27.97 4.05
CA VAL A 100 -33.56 -26.96 5.08
C VAL A 100 -32.08 -26.56 5.12
N ILE A 101 -31.18 -27.51 4.85
CA ILE A 101 -29.73 -27.29 4.96
C ILE A 101 -29.13 -26.65 3.69
N ALA A 102 -29.66 -26.98 2.51
CA ALA A 102 -29.11 -26.50 1.24
C ALA A 102 -29.08 -24.96 1.11
N PRO A 103 -30.11 -24.20 1.50
CA PRO A 103 -30.06 -22.73 1.47
C PRO A 103 -28.96 -22.15 2.36
N ALA A 104 -28.80 -22.68 3.57
CA ALA A 104 -27.80 -22.19 4.51
C ALA A 104 -26.34 -22.41 4.04
N ILE A 105 -26.08 -23.56 3.39
CA ILE A 105 -24.76 -23.81 2.78
C ILE A 105 -24.51 -22.81 1.65
N SER A 106 -25.53 -22.50 0.84
CA SER A 106 -25.40 -21.51 -0.22
C SER A 106 -25.05 -20.13 0.33
N GLU A 107 -25.73 -19.68 1.39
CA GLU A 107 -25.44 -18.39 2.04
C GLU A 107 -24.04 -18.33 2.64
N ALA A 108 -23.60 -19.41 3.30
CA ALA A 108 -22.23 -19.52 3.80
C ALA A 108 -21.19 -19.40 2.67
N LEU A 109 -21.41 -20.05 1.52
CA LEU A 109 -20.51 -19.94 0.38
C LEU A 109 -20.47 -18.52 -0.20
N VAL A 110 -21.61 -17.83 -0.25
CA VAL A 110 -21.67 -16.43 -0.69
C VAL A 110 -20.89 -15.52 0.27
N ALA A 111 -20.97 -15.73 1.59
CA ALA A 111 -20.20 -14.97 2.56
C ALA A 111 -18.68 -15.11 2.36
N THR A 112 -18.20 -16.33 2.07
CA THR A 112 -16.78 -16.56 1.73
C THR A 112 -16.41 -15.89 0.41
N GLY A 113 -17.25 -16.04 -0.61
CA GLY A 113 -17.06 -15.42 -1.91
C GLY A 113 -16.94 -13.90 -1.81
N ALA A 114 -17.79 -13.27 -0.99
CA ALA A 114 -17.74 -11.82 -0.74
C ALA A 114 -16.43 -11.39 -0.05
N GLY A 115 -15.97 -12.15 0.95
CA GLY A 115 -14.69 -11.89 1.63
C GLY A 115 -13.49 -11.92 0.69
N ILE A 116 -13.46 -12.90 -0.23
CA ILE A 116 -12.43 -13.03 -1.26
C ILE A 116 -12.55 -11.92 -2.31
N PHE A 117 -13.78 -11.61 -2.74
CA PHE A 117 -14.06 -10.57 -3.72
C PHE A 117 -13.54 -9.19 -3.27
N VAL A 118 -13.60 -8.88 -1.98
CA VAL A 118 -13.02 -7.66 -1.41
C VAL A 118 -11.50 -7.78 -1.20
N ALA A 119 -11.00 -8.94 -0.82
CA ALA A 119 -9.57 -9.16 -0.54
C ALA A 119 -8.69 -9.03 -1.78
N ILE A 120 -9.12 -9.58 -2.93
CA ILE A 120 -8.31 -9.61 -4.16
C ILE A 120 -7.98 -8.19 -4.65
N PRO A 121 -8.95 -7.29 -4.89
CA PRO A 121 -8.64 -5.92 -5.33
C PRO A 121 -7.78 -5.17 -4.32
N ALA A 122 -8.10 -5.27 -3.02
CA ALA A 122 -7.33 -4.61 -1.97
C ALA A 122 -5.87 -5.06 -1.98
N TYR A 123 -5.62 -6.36 -2.11
CA TYR A 123 -4.26 -6.90 -2.19
C TYR A 123 -3.54 -6.40 -3.44
N THR A 124 -4.17 -6.51 -4.61
CA THR A 124 -3.58 -6.07 -5.89
C THR A 124 -3.21 -4.59 -5.87
N PHE A 125 -4.11 -3.72 -5.41
CA PHE A 125 -3.79 -2.28 -5.31
C PHE A 125 -2.69 -2.02 -4.27
N SER A 126 -2.67 -2.76 -3.15
CA SER A 126 -1.59 -2.61 -2.17
C SER A 126 -0.22 -2.94 -2.77
N LEU A 127 -0.14 -3.98 -3.63
CA LEU A 127 1.09 -4.36 -4.31
C LEU A 127 1.51 -3.34 -5.37
N LEU A 128 0.57 -2.84 -6.17
CA LEU A 128 0.87 -1.84 -7.20
C LEU A 128 1.39 -0.53 -6.59
N ILE A 129 0.77 -0.08 -5.50
CA ILE A 129 1.19 1.16 -4.82
C ILE A 129 2.53 0.93 -4.11
N LYS A 130 2.74 -0.22 -3.45
CA LYS A 130 4.05 -0.59 -2.86
C LYS A 130 5.16 -0.51 -3.91
N ARG A 131 4.98 -1.16 -5.06
CA ARG A 131 5.97 -1.14 -6.15
C ARG A 131 6.33 0.29 -6.58
N LYS A 132 5.32 1.14 -6.79
CA LYS A 132 5.55 2.55 -7.18
C LYS A 132 6.26 3.35 -6.07
N ALA A 133 5.92 3.11 -4.81
CA ALA A 133 6.60 3.75 -3.68
C ALA A 133 8.08 3.33 -3.61
N TYR A 134 8.39 2.05 -3.81
CA TYR A 134 9.78 1.57 -3.87
C TYR A 134 10.57 2.20 -5.02
N GLU A 135 9.99 2.26 -6.23
CA GLU A 135 10.65 2.89 -7.39
C GLU A 135 10.96 4.37 -7.13
N LEU A 136 9.99 5.11 -6.57
CA LEU A 136 10.16 6.51 -6.19
C LEU A 136 11.26 6.69 -5.13
N MET A 137 11.23 5.89 -4.08
CA MET A 137 12.27 5.93 -3.04
C MET A 137 13.66 5.60 -3.60
N GLY A 138 13.73 4.73 -4.61
CA GLY A 138 14.96 4.43 -5.33
C GLY A 138 15.47 5.60 -6.19
N VAL A 139 14.60 6.48 -6.69
CA VAL A 139 15.01 7.73 -7.35
C VAL A 139 15.55 8.72 -6.33
N ILE A 140 14.80 8.99 -5.25
CA ILE A 140 15.18 9.95 -4.21
C ILE A 140 16.52 9.56 -3.56
N ARG A 141 16.74 8.28 -3.26
CA ARG A 141 18.02 7.80 -2.69
C ARG A 141 19.22 8.06 -3.63
N ARG A 142 19.05 7.87 -4.95
CA ARG A 142 20.12 8.14 -5.92
C ARG A 142 20.47 9.63 -5.97
N GLU A 143 19.48 10.51 -5.93
CA GLU A 143 19.74 11.96 -5.86
C GLU A 143 20.52 12.33 -4.59
N VAL A 144 20.15 11.72 -3.47
CA VAL A 144 20.84 11.91 -2.18
C VAL A 144 22.30 11.47 -2.25
N ASP A 145 22.57 10.30 -2.80
CA ASP A 145 23.94 9.77 -2.93
C ASP A 145 24.81 10.68 -3.80
N ILE A 146 24.29 11.15 -4.95
CA ILE A 146 25.00 12.08 -5.83
C ILE A 146 25.30 13.41 -5.11
N LEU A 147 24.33 13.97 -4.38
CA LEU A 147 24.52 15.22 -3.64
C LEU A 147 25.54 15.09 -2.51
N VAL A 148 25.66 13.90 -1.92
CA VAL A 148 26.69 13.60 -0.92
C VAL A 148 28.06 13.54 -1.59
N THR A 149 28.21 12.83 -2.71
CA THR A 149 29.48 12.73 -3.44
C THR A 149 29.96 14.09 -3.93
N LEU A 150 29.09 14.91 -4.53
CA LEU A 150 29.45 16.25 -5.01
C LEU A 150 29.89 17.21 -3.89
N LYS A 151 29.51 16.94 -2.64
CA LYS A 151 29.96 17.70 -1.48
C LYS A 151 31.31 17.20 -0.95
N GLU A 152 31.63 15.92 -1.10
CA GLU A 152 32.92 15.36 -0.70
C GLU A 152 34.05 15.76 -1.66
N ASP A 153 33.72 16.09 -2.91
CA ASP A 153 34.66 16.62 -3.92
C ASP A 153 34.96 18.13 -3.80
N GLN A 154 34.32 18.86 -2.86
CA GLN A 154 34.57 20.29 -2.58
C GLN A 154 35.20 20.52 -1.21
#